data_AF-A0A482X1I9-F1
#
_entry.id   AF-A0A482X1I9-F1
#
_cell.length_a   1.000
_cell.length_b   1.000
_cell.length_c   1.000
_cell.angle_alpha   90.00
_cell.angle_beta   90.00
_cell.angle_gamma   90.00
#
_symmetry.space_group_name_H-M   'P 1'
#
loop_
_entity.id
_entity.type
_entity.pdbx_description
1 polymer ?
#
loop_
_entity_poly.entity_id
_entity_poly.type
_entity_poly.pdbx_seq_one_letter_code
_entity_poly.pdbx_strand_id
1 'polypeptide(L)'
;MTSVELTFTNQSQEPLSNICMAEAANKRADVHGFAPIGVLASGACAVGTVGVAWNDSTQPAQLPISWQEGAATLQLRASVGELLAPVTMPETLFLTEQAKLRGMNEHSSKVSKSIDSRKVTMNILEAANLGSTPSSSPDTLRFSAQTMSSKSLVLVTVVFSVDCIELVVNFEKMVIRSPHHNELKSALQA
;
A
#
# COMPACT_ATOMS: atom_id res chain seq x y z
N MET A 1 -1.23 -11.01 6.62
CA MET A 1 -0.35 -10.26 7.55
C MET A 1 1.02 -10.16 6.90
N THR A 2 1.63 -8.98 6.94
CA THR A 2 2.96 -8.70 6.39
C THR A 2 3.99 -8.82 7.50
N SER A 3 5.13 -9.44 7.21
CA SER A 3 6.24 -9.58 8.16
C SER A 3 7.19 -8.39 8.01
N VAL A 4 7.49 -7.71 9.12
CA VAL A 4 8.45 -6.60 9.18
C VAL A 4 9.58 -6.99 10.12
N GLU A 5 10.80 -6.95 9.62
CA GLU A 5 12.00 -7.14 10.44
C GLU A 5 12.45 -5.81 11.03
N LEU A 6 12.67 -5.79 12.35
CA LEU A 6 13.19 -4.66 13.10
C LEU A 6 14.60 -4.99 13.58
N THR A 7 15.56 -4.12 13.30
CA THR A 7 16.90 -4.19 13.87
C THR A 7 17.02 -3.15 14.99
N PHE A 8 17.35 -3.62 16.18
CA PHE A 8 17.62 -2.81 17.36
C PHE A 8 19.12 -2.67 17.52
N THR A 9 19.63 -1.45 17.61
CA THR A 9 21.05 -1.16 17.89
C THR A 9 21.14 -0.35 19.17
N ASN A 10 21.83 -0.87 20.19
CA ASN A 10 22.06 -0.10 21.41
C ASN A 10 23.25 0.84 21.22
N GLN A 11 22.98 2.14 21.14
CA GLN A 11 23.99 3.19 21.01
C GLN A 11 24.36 3.87 22.34
N SER A 12 23.78 3.43 23.47
CA SER A 12 24.13 3.95 24.79
C SER A 12 25.41 3.30 25.33
N GLN A 13 25.94 3.81 26.44
CA GLN A 13 27.11 3.24 27.12
C GLN A 13 26.76 2.05 28.03
N GLU A 14 25.48 1.85 28.33
CA GLU A 14 24.99 0.85 29.30
C GLU A 14 24.12 -0.21 28.60
N PRO A 15 24.00 -1.43 29.15
CA PRO A 15 23.10 -2.44 28.59
C PRO A 15 21.63 -2.02 28.75
N LEU A 16 20.83 -2.19 27.69
CA LEU A 16 19.38 -2.03 27.76
C LEU A 16 18.72 -3.37 28.09
N SER A 17 17.66 -3.36 28.87
CA SER A 17 16.96 -4.57 29.32
C SER A 17 15.46 -4.49 29.07
N ASN A 18 14.83 -5.66 28.99
CA ASN A 18 13.38 -5.84 28.84
C ASN A 18 12.79 -5.09 27.66
N ILE A 19 13.44 -5.15 26.49
CA ILE A 19 12.92 -4.54 25.26
C ILE A 19 11.74 -5.39 24.78
N CYS A 20 10.55 -4.82 24.80
CA CYS A 20 9.32 -5.52 24.42
C CYS A 20 8.37 -4.57 23.68
N MET A 21 7.35 -5.14 23.05
CA MET A 21 6.26 -4.38 22.45
C MET A 21 5.06 -4.42 23.41
N ALA A 22 4.48 -3.25 23.71
CA ALA A 22 3.21 -3.20 24.41
C ALA A 22 2.07 -3.59 23.46
N GLU A 23 0.92 -3.99 24.00
CA GLU A 23 -0.29 -4.15 23.18
C GLU A 23 -0.63 -2.81 22.52
N ALA A 24 -0.58 -2.80 21.19
CA ALA A 24 -0.92 -1.61 20.45
C ALA A 24 -2.43 -1.40 20.51
N ALA A 25 -2.88 -0.20 20.91
CA ALA A 25 -4.29 0.20 20.84
C ALA A 25 -4.74 0.50 19.39
N ASN A 26 -4.35 -0.35 18.43
CA ASN A 26 -4.63 -0.17 17.02
C ASN A 26 -5.99 -0.82 16.67
N LYS A 27 -7.09 -0.07 16.74
CA LYS A 27 -8.41 -0.59 16.33
C LYS A 27 -8.53 -0.92 14.82
N ARG A 28 -7.55 -0.52 14.01
CA ARG A 28 -7.60 -0.59 12.53
C ARG A 28 -6.50 -1.42 11.89
N ALA A 29 -5.48 -1.83 12.67
CA ALA A 29 -4.40 -2.66 12.19
C ALA A 29 -4.05 -3.67 13.28
N ASP A 30 -3.97 -4.95 12.93
CA ASP A 30 -3.56 -5.98 13.87
C ASP A 30 -2.03 -6.06 13.87
N VAL A 31 -1.43 -5.95 15.06
CA VAL A 31 0.02 -5.98 15.21
C VAL A 31 0.39 -7.11 16.16
N HIS A 32 1.19 -8.05 15.65
CA HIS A 32 1.77 -9.13 16.40
C HIS A 32 3.22 -8.78 16.74
N GLY A 33 3.49 -8.52 18.01
CA GLY A 33 4.81 -8.10 18.48
C GLY A 33 5.90 -9.18 18.33
N PHE A 34 7.14 -8.74 18.42
CA PHE A 34 8.32 -9.60 18.43
C PHE A 34 8.52 -10.25 19.81
N ALA A 35 9.34 -11.31 19.89
CA ALA A 35 9.71 -11.94 21.15
C ALA A 35 10.56 -10.97 22.00
N PRO A 36 10.26 -10.77 23.31
CA PRO A 36 11.00 -9.83 24.14
C PRO A 36 12.51 -10.08 24.16
N ILE A 37 13.29 -9.01 24.07
CA ILE A 37 14.76 -9.06 24.16
C ILE A 37 15.13 -8.76 25.62
N GLY A 38 15.68 -9.76 26.30
CA GLY A 38 15.99 -9.67 27.73
C GLY A 38 17.05 -8.63 28.04
N VAL A 39 18.19 -8.66 27.33
CA VAL A 39 19.31 -7.71 27.47
C VAL A 39 19.95 -7.46 26.10
N LEU A 40 20.28 -6.19 25.82
CA LEU A 40 21.03 -5.74 24.65
C LEU A 40 22.23 -4.92 25.12
N ALA A 41 23.43 -5.50 25.04
CA ALA A 41 24.67 -4.86 25.48
C ALA A 41 24.98 -3.57 24.69
N SER A 42 25.78 -2.67 25.28
CA SER A 42 26.25 -1.46 24.60
C SER A 42 26.96 -1.81 23.29
N GLY A 43 26.61 -1.11 22.21
CA GLY A 43 27.14 -1.34 20.87
C GLY A 43 26.63 -2.60 20.15
N ALA A 44 25.79 -3.42 20.80
CA ALA A 44 25.27 -4.64 20.19
C ALA A 44 23.98 -4.40 19.38
N CYS A 45 23.66 -5.37 18.52
CA CYS A 45 22.43 -5.40 17.76
C CYS A 45 21.60 -6.67 18.07
N ALA A 46 20.28 -6.52 17.99
CA ALA A 46 19.32 -7.63 18.03
C ALA A 46 18.27 -7.45 16.94
N VAL A 47 17.65 -8.55 16.52
CA VAL A 47 16.61 -8.56 15.49
C VAL A 47 15.32 -9.09 16.09
N GLY A 48 14.21 -8.42 15.77
CA GLY A 48 12.86 -8.87 16.11
C GLY A 48 11.96 -8.80 14.88
N THR A 49 11.04 -9.75 14.75
CA THR A 49 10.07 -9.76 13.66
C THR A 49 8.68 -9.41 14.17
N VAL A 50 8.03 -8.43 13.54
CA VAL A 50 6.67 -7.99 13.85
C VAL A 50 5.74 -8.35 12.69
N GLY A 51 4.58 -8.91 13.00
CA GLY A 51 3.51 -9.12 12.03
C GLY A 51 2.57 -7.91 12.01
N VAL A 52 2.30 -7.33 10.84
CA VAL A 52 1.37 -6.21 10.69
C VAL A 52 0.29 -6.54 9.66
N ALA A 53 -0.97 -6.39 10.04
CA ALA A 53 -2.11 -6.49 9.13
C ALA A 53 -2.89 -5.16 9.13
N TRP A 54 -2.73 -4.36 8.07
CA TRP A 54 -3.41 -3.06 7.95
C TRP A 54 -4.91 -3.15 7.64
N ASN A 55 -5.45 -4.32 7.30
CA ASN A 55 -6.88 -4.54 7.07
C ASN A 55 -7.54 -3.52 6.10
N ASP A 56 -6.83 -3.22 5.00
CA ASP A 56 -7.17 -2.22 3.97
C ASP A 56 -7.17 -0.76 4.46
N SER A 57 -6.65 -0.49 5.64
CA SER A 57 -6.42 0.86 6.15
C SER A 57 -5.15 1.46 5.56
N THR A 58 -5.22 2.73 5.17
CA THR A 58 -4.05 3.53 4.76
C THR A 58 -3.42 4.29 5.93
N GLN A 59 -3.98 4.14 7.14
CA GLN A 59 -3.43 4.76 8.35
C GLN A 59 -2.18 3.99 8.84
N PRO A 60 -1.18 4.70 9.41
CA PRO A 60 -0.02 4.04 10.00
C PRO A 60 -0.39 3.14 11.18
N ALA A 61 0.16 1.93 11.21
CA ALA A 61 0.16 1.06 12.37
C ALA A 61 1.13 1.61 13.43
N GLN A 62 0.69 1.66 14.69
CA GLN A 62 1.53 2.10 15.81
C GLN A 62 2.19 0.88 16.47
N LEU A 63 3.50 0.93 16.66
CA LEU A 63 4.30 -0.11 17.30
C LEU A 63 4.92 0.49 18.57
N PRO A 64 4.21 0.44 19.71
CA PRO A 64 4.74 0.93 20.98
C PRO A 64 5.79 -0.05 21.51
N ILE A 65 7.03 0.42 21.63
CA ILE A 65 8.19 -0.34 22.11
C ILE A 65 8.63 0.26 23.43
N SER A 66 8.88 -0.58 24.42
CA SER A 66 9.38 -0.17 25.74
C SER A 66 10.60 -0.99 26.13
N TRP A 67 11.44 -0.39 26.97
CA TRP A 67 12.54 -1.03 27.69
C TRP A 67 12.48 -0.58 29.15
N GLN A 68 13.38 -1.08 30.00
CA GLN A 68 13.32 -0.83 31.44
C GLN A 68 13.29 0.67 31.83
N GLU A 69 13.93 1.54 31.05
CA GLU A 69 14.14 2.96 31.39
C GLU A 69 13.33 3.92 30.51
N GLY A 70 12.57 3.42 29.54
CA GLY A 70 11.88 4.29 28.58
C GLY A 70 10.99 3.57 27.58
N ALA A 71 10.36 4.35 26.70
CA ALA A 71 9.51 3.86 25.64
C ALA A 71 9.51 4.80 24.43
N ALA A 72 9.20 4.26 23.26
CA ALA A 72 9.01 4.98 22.01
C ALA A 72 7.96 4.27 21.15
N THR A 73 7.27 5.02 20.29
CA THR A 73 6.29 4.44 19.35
C THR A 73 6.75 4.63 17.93
N LEU A 74 6.98 3.51 17.21
CA LEU A 74 7.26 3.51 15.78
C LEU A 74 5.94 3.54 14.99
N GLN A 75 5.92 4.26 13.86
CA GLN A 75 4.77 4.28 12.95
C GLN A 75 5.13 3.65 11.61
N LEU A 76 4.40 2.61 11.22
CA LEU A 76 4.59 1.93 9.93
C LEU A 76 3.37 2.12 9.04
N ARG A 77 3.57 2.70 7.87
CA ARG A 77 2.53 2.88 6.86
C ARG A 77 2.77 1.91 5.71
N ALA A 78 1.73 1.15 5.34
CA ALA A 78 1.74 0.41 4.09
C ALA A 78 1.61 1.36 2.91
N SER A 79 2.39 1.13 1.85
CA SER A 79 2.12 1.75 0.56
C SER A 79 0.80 1.23 0.01
N VAL A 80 0.15 1.95 -0.91
CA VAL A 80 -1.14 1.44 -1.43
C VAL A 80 -0.94 0.16 -2.22
N GLY A 81 0.18 0.04 -2.95
CA GLY A 81 0.55 -1.18 -3.65
C GLY A 81 0.58 -2.43 -2.74
N GLU A 82 1.03 -2.29 -1.48
CA GLU A 82 1.07 -3.40 -0.51
C GLU A 82 -0.32 -3.83 0.01
N LEU A 83 -1.32 -2.96 -0.12
CA LEU A 83 -2.70 -3.26 0.26
C LEU A 83 -3.48 -3.99 -0.85
N LEU A 84 -2.87 -4.14 -2.03
CA LEU A 84 -3.51 -4.68 -3.22
C LEU A 84 -2.87 -6.00 -3.66
N ALA A 85 -3.73 -6.90 -4.14
CA ALA A 85 -3.33 -8.08 -4.90
C ALA A 85 -3.80 -7.93 -6.35
N PRO A 86 -2.95 -8.20 -7.34
CA PRO A 86 -3.32 -8.13 -8.74
C PRO A 86 -4.39 -9.19 -9.04
N VAL A 87 -5.37 -8.83 -9.86
CA VAL A 87 -6.33 -9.78 -10.42
C VAL A 87 -6.35 -9.63 -11.92
N THR A 88 -6.54 -10.73 -12.63
CA THR A 88 -6.72 -10.73 -14.08
C THR A 88 -8.16 -11.10 -14.40
N MET A 89 -8.78 -10.38 -15.33
CA MET A 89 -10.13 -10.66 -15.78
C MET A 89 -10.30 -10.35 -17.26
N PRO A 90 -11.33 -10.92 -17.93
CA PRO A 90 -11.69 -10.51 -19.27
C PRO A 90 -12.14 -9.05 -19.32
N GLU A 91 -11.91 -8.38 -20.45
CA GLU A 91 -12.35 -6.98 -20.68
C GLU A 91 -13.85 -6.79 -20.43
N THR A 92 -14.68 -7.77 -20.82
CA THR A 92 -16.13 -7.71 -20.64
C THR A 92 -16.54 -7.67 -19.16
N LEU A 93 -15.86 -8.45 -18.31
CA LEU A 93 -16.09 -8.45 -16.87
C LEU A 93 -15.60 -7.14 -16.26
N PHE A 94 -14.42 -6.66 -16.66
CA PHE A 94 -13.89 -5.37 -16.22
C PHE A 94 -14.89 -4.24 -16.46
N LEU A 95 -15.41 -4.14 -17.68
CA LEU A 95 -16.36 -3.09 -18.06
C LEU A 95 -17.68 -3.21 -17.29
N THR A 96 -18.13 -4.43 -17.04
CA THR A 96 -19.34 -4.70 -16.26
C THR A 96 -19.18 -4.25 -14.81
N GLU A 97 -18.07 -4.59 -14.16
CA GLU A 97 -17.81 -4.14 -12.78
C GLU A 97 -17.55 -2.65 -12.71
N GLN A 98 -16.80 -2.09 -13.67
CA GLN A 98 -16.59 -0.65 -13.76
C GLN A 98 -17.90 0.12 -13.85
N ALA A 99 -18.87 -0.35 -14.64
CA ALA A 99 -20.17 0.30 -14.77
C ALA A 99 -20.92 0.40 -13.42
N LYS A 100 -20.78 -0.60 -12.54
CA LYS A 100 -21.37 -0.60 -11.19
C LYS A 100 -20.68 0.37 -10.23
N LEU A 101 -19.40 0.67 -10.47
CA LEU A 101 -18.54 1.49 -9.61
C LEU A 101 -18.36 2.93 -10.11
N ARG A 102 -19.21 3.39 -11.05
CA ARG A 102 -19.22 4.79 -11.49
C ARG A 102 -19.83 5.72 -10.44
N GLY A 103 -19.64 7.03 -10.62
CA GLY A 103 -20.21 8.05 -9.74
C GLY A 103 -19.44 8.17 -8.42
N MET A 104 -20.06 7.84 -7.29
CA MET A 104 -19.42 8.03 -5.98
C MET A 104 -18.15 7.19 -5.80
N ASN A 105 -18.01 6.07 -6.50
CA ASN A 105 -16.87 5.16 -6.40
C ASN A 105 -15.77 5.43 -7.43
N GLU A 106 -15.87 6.51 -8.22
CA GLU A 106 -14.98 6.82 -9.33
C GLU A 106 -14.15 8.08 -9.06
N HIS A 107 -12.84 8.02 -9.29
CA HIS A 107 -11.96 9.19 -9.21
C HIS A 107 -11.18 9.34 -10.51
N SER A 108 -11.40 10.46 -11.20
CA SER A 108 -10.78 10.77 -12.48
C SER A 108 -9.83 11.97 -12.36
N SER A 109 -8.68 11.90 -13.02
CA SER A 109 -7.82 13.07 -13.24
C SER A 109 -7.16 13.03 -14.61
N LYS A 110 -6.74 14.20 -15.07
CA LYS A 110 -5.98 14.36 -16.32
C LYS A 110 -4.57 14.83 -16.00
N VAL A 111 -3.60 14.26 -16.69
CA VAL A 111 -2.19 14.67 -16.65
C VAL A 111 -1.72 14.97 -18.07
N SER A 112 -0.77 15.88 -18.22
CA SER A 112 -0.16 16.17 -19.52
C SER A 112 0.52 14.92 -20.07
N LYS A 113 0.32 14.62 -21.35
CA LYS A 113 0.96 13.47 -21.98
C LYS A 113 2.44 13.78 -22.24
N SER A 114 3.30 13.29 -21.37
CA SER A 114 4.77 13.39 -21.50
C SER A 114 5.44 12.07 -21.87
N ILE A 115 4.72 10.96 -21.76
CA ILE A 115 5.24 9.58 -21.87
C ILE A 115 4.36 8.69 -22.74
N ASP A 116 4.95 7.63 -23.30
CA ASP A 116 4.26 6.65 -24.14
C ASP A 116 3.51 5.57 -23.31
N SER A 117 2.72 4.74 -23.99
CA SER A 117 1.91 3.70 -23.34
C SER A 117 2.73 2.62 -22.63
N ARG A 118 3.94 2.32 -23.12
CA ARG A 118 4.83 1.34 -22.48
C ARG A 118 5.35 1.89 -21.16
N LYS A 119 5.78 3.14 -21.14
CA LYS A 119 6.28 3.82 -19.94
C LYS A 119 5.17 4.02 -18.92
N VAL A 120 3.96 4.38 -19.35
CA VAL A 120 2.77 4.41 -18.47
C VAL A 120 2.51 3.06 -17.83
N THR A 121 2.57 1.98 -18.60
CA THR A 121 2.35 0.62 -18.09
C THR A 121 3.36 0.28 -17.00
N MET A 122 4.66 0.54 -17.25
CA MET A 122 5.72 0.34 -16.26
C MET A 122 5.48 1.16 -15.00
N ASN A 123 5.28 2.48 -15.14
CA ASN A 123 5.11 3.38 -14.00
C ASN A 123 3.89 3.00 -13.14
N ILE A 124 2.78 2.57 -13.75
CA ILE A 124 1.59 2.10 -13.00
C ILE A 124 1.86 0.81 -12.25
N LEU A 125 2.51 -0.17 -12.87
CA LEU A 125 2.82 -1.45 -12.23
C LEU A 125 3.89 -1.33 -11.14
N GLU A 126 4.80 -0.37 -11.26
CA GLU A 126 5.78 -0.03 -10.23
C GLU A 126 5.13 0.71 -9.05
N ALA A 127 4.20 1.63 -9.34
CA ALA A 127 3.50 2.39 -8.31
C ALA A 127 2.45 1.56 -7.55
N ALA A 128 1.91 0.51 -8.18
CA ALA A 128 0.89 -0.32 -7.55
C ALA A 128 0.88 -1.76 -8.08
N ASN A 129 0.61 -2.69 -7.16
CA ASN A 129 0.51 -4.11 -7.44
C ASN A 129 -0.81 -4.47 -8.16
N LEU A 130 -0.87 -4.14 -9.45
CA LEU A 130 -2.06 -4.31 -10.31
C LEU A 130 -1.83 -5.38 -11.39
N GLY A 131 -2.89 -6.09 -11.77
CA GLY A 131 -2.87 -7.01 -12.90
C GLY A 131 -3.29 -6.31 -14.18
N SER A 132 -2.57 -6.50 -15.28
CA SER A 132 -3.00 -5.97 -16.58
C SER A 132 -4.23 -6.72 -17.11
N THR A 133 -5.22 -5.97 -17.57
CA THR A 133 -6.42 -6.51 -18.21
C THR A 133 -6.36 -6.21 -19.71
N PRO A 134 -6.59 -7.20 -20.59
CA PRO A 134 -6.63 -6.98 -22.03
C PRO A 134 -7.61 -5.86 -22.41
N SER A 135 -7.25 -5.09 -23.42
CA SER A 135 -8.07 -4.02 -23.98
C SER A 135 -8.16 -4.17 -25.49
N SER A 136 -9.39 -4.15 -26.01
CA SER A 136 -9.67 -4.06 -27.44
C SER A 136 -9.32 -2.69 -28.05
N SER A 137 -9.23 -1.65 -27.22
CA SER A 137 -8.87 -0.29 -27.63
C SER A 137 -7.36 -0.07 -27.48
N PRO A 138 -6.64 0.34 -28.55
CA PRO A 138 -5.20 0.57 -28.50
C PRO A 138 -4.81 1.80 -27.65
N ASP A 139 -5.72 2.76 -27.48
CA ASP A 139 -5.53 3.98 -26.70
C ASP A 139 -6.03 3.83 -25.25
N THR A 140 -6.29 2.61 -24.81
CA THR A 140 -6.80 2.36 -23.46
C THR A 140 -6.04 1.22 -22.80
N LEU A 141 -5.50 1.51 -21.62
CA LEU A 141 -4.92 0.50 -20.74
C LEU A 141 -5.84 0.27 -19.56
N ARG A 142 -5.92 -0.99 -19.11
CA ARG A 142 -6.75 -1.39 -17.98
C ARG A 142 -5.95 -2.24 -17.02
N PHE A 143 -6.15 -1.96 -15.74
CA PHE A 143 -5.51 -2.70 -14.67
C PHE A 143 -6.52 -2.98 -13.56
N SER A 144 -6.38 -4.15 -12.94
CA SER A 144 -7.30 -4.60 -11.90
C SER A 144 -6.55 -5.19 -10.71
N ALA A 145 -7.06 -4.89 -9.52
CA ALA A 145 -6.60 -5.47 -8.28
C ALA A 145 -7.78 -5.65 -7.32
N GLN A 146 -7.52 -6.31 -6.21
CA GLN A 146 -8.43 -6.38 -5.08
C GLN A 146 -7.67 -6.07 -3.80
N THR A 147 -8.37 -5.55 -2.79
CA THR A 147 -7.77 -5.35 -1.48
C THR A 147 -7.41 -6.67 -0.83
N MET A 148 -6.33 -6.69 -0.05
CA MET A 148 -5.83 -7.92 0.57
C MET A 148 -6.79 -8.51 1.60
N SER A 149 -7.44 -7.66 2.42
CA SER A 149 -8.32 -8.11 3.51
C SER A 149 -9.76 -8.30 3.03
N SER A 150 -10.44 -7.25 2.56
CA SER A 150 -11.86 -7.34 2.18
C SER A 150 -12.13 -7.89 0.78
N LYS A 151 -11.09 -8.13 -0.03
CA LYS A 151 -11.22 -8.53 -1.46
C LYS A 151 -12.05 -7.54 -2.28
N SER A 152 -12.02 -6.26 -1.88
CA SER A 152 -12.76 -5.21 -2.55
C SER A 152 -12.06 -4.81 -3.85
N LEU A 153 -12.82 -4.70 -4.93
CA LEU A 153 -12.29 -4.49 -6.27
C LEU A 153 -11.75 -3.05 -6.45
N VAL A 154 -10.62 -2.96 -7.16
CA VAL A 154 -9.98 -1.73 -7.63
C VAL A 154 -9.74 -1.86 -9.12
N LEU A 155 -10.28 -0.93 -9.90
CA LEU A 155 -10.15 -0.89 -11.36
C LEU A 155 -9.50 0.41 -11.78
N VAL A 156 -8.46 0.32 -12.60
CA VAL A 156 -7.74 1.47 -13.15
C VAL A 156 -7.92 1.45 -14.66
N THR A 157 -8.36 2.56 -15.23
CA THR A 157 -8.42 2.80 -16.66
C THR A 157 -7.54 3.99 -16.99
N VAL A 158 -6.69 3.84 -18.00
CA VAL A 158 -5.89 4.93 -18.54
C VAL A 158 -6.25 5.12 -19.99
N VAL A 159 -6.71 6.32 -20.35
CA VAL A 159 -7.08 6.68 -21.72
C VAL A 159 -6.07 7.68 -22.26
N PHE A 160 -5.48 7.35 -23.40
CA PHE A 160 -4.55 8.22 -24.11
C PHE A 160 -5.32 9.14 -25.05
N SER A 161 -5.17 10.44 -24.87
CA SER A 161 -5.60 11.45 -25.83
C SER A 161 -4.39 12.04 -26.56
N VAL A 162 -4.61 13.06 -27.40
CA VAL A 162 -3.54 13.74 -28.14
C VAL A 162 -2.55 14.40 -27.17
N ASP A 163 -3.03 15.21 -26.24
CA ASP A 163 -2.18 16.03 -25.36
C ASP A 163 -2.24 15.64 -23.87
N CYS A 164 -3.11 14.69 -23.50
CA CYS A 164 -3.31 14.29 -22.12
C CYS A 164 -3.50 12.78 -21.96
N ILE A 165 -3.25 12.34 -20.74
CA ILE A 165 -3.57 11.00 -20.25
C ILE A 165 -4.66 11.18 -19.20
N GLU A 166 -5.79 10.50 -19.37
CA GLU A 166 -6.86 10.47 -18.40
C GLU A 166 -6.75 9.20 -17.55
N LEU A 167 -6.59 9.38 -16.25
CA LEU A 167 -6.55 8.32 -15.25
C LEU A 167 -7.89 8.26 -14.55
N VAL A 168 -8.59 7.14 -14.68
CA VAL A 168 -9.84 6.84 -13.97
C VAL A 168 -9.60 5.66 -13.05
N VAL A 169 -9.94 5.82 -11.78
CA VAL A 169 -9.83 4.73 -10.79
C VAL A 169 -11.16 4.53 -10.08
N ASN A 170 -11.66 3.29 -10.10
CA ASN A 170 -12.88 2.88 -9.46
C ASN A 170 -12.57 1.99 -8.25
N PHE A 171 -13.24 2.21 -7.12
CA PHE A 171 -13.02 1.48 -5.87
C PHE A 171 -14.34 1.07 -5.23
N GLU A 172 -14.45 -0.19 -4.77
CA GLU A 172 -15.54 -0.58 -3.87
C GLU A 172 -15.38 0.02 -2.47
N LYS A 173 -14.13 0.17 -2.00
CA LYS A 173 -13.81 0.64 -0.64
C LYS A 173 -13.18 2.04 -0.67
N MET A 174 -13.90 3.03 -0.14
CA MET A 174 -13.50 4.44 -0.16
C MET A 174 -12.20 4.78 0.57
N VAL A 175 -11.80 3.98 1.57
CA VAL A 175 -10.64 4.27 2.43
C VAL A 175 -9.31 4.29 1.66
N ILE A 176 -9.23 3.56 0.55
CA ILE A 176 -8.02 3.45 -0.28
C ILE A 176 -8.05 4.46 -1.45
N ARG A 177 -9.19 5.11 -1.70
CA ARG A 177 -9.45 5.88 -2.92
C ARG A 177 -8.48 7.04 -3.15
N SER A 178 -8.33 7.93 -2.18
CA SER A 178 -7.52 9.14 -2.38
C SER A 178 -6.01 8.88 -2.38
N PRO A 179 -5.43 8.05 -1.48
CA PRO A 179 -3.99 7.80 -1.52
C PRO A 179 -3.59 7.08 -2.80
N HIS A 180 -4.39 6.09 -3.24
CA HIS A 180 -4.08 5.32 -4.46
C HIS A 180 -4.09 6.19 -5.72
N HIS A 181 -5.13 7.02 -5.88
CA HIS A 181 -5.24 7.89 -7.04
C HIS A 181 -4.08 8.88 -7.12
N ASN A 182 -3.67 9.46 -5.98
CA ASN A 182 -2.57 10.42 -5.93
C ASN A 182 -1.22 9.76 -6.26
N GLU A 183 -0.98 8.54 -5.78
CA GLU A 183 0.24 7.77 -6.06
C GLU A 183 0.34 7.44 -7.56
N LEU A 184 -0.72 6.90 -8.15
CA LEU A 184 -0.79 6.62 -9.58
C LEU A 184 -0.65 7.89 -10.43
N LYS A 185 -1.33 8.97 -10.05
CA LYS A 185 -1.21 10.25 -10.75
C LYS A 185 0.22 10.77 -10.73
N SER A 186 0.89 10.70 -9.58
CA SER A 186 2.29 11.12 -9.43
C SER A 186 3.22 10.26 -10.29
N ALA A 187 2.98 8.95 -10.35
CA ALA A 187 3.74 8.03 -11.20
C ALA A 187 3.60 8.33 -12.70
N LEU A 188 2.48 8.92 -13.15
CA LEU A 188 2.31 9.35 -14.54
C LEU A 188 2.98 10.69 -14.85
N GLN A 189 3.39 11.45 -13.83
CA GLN A 189 4.03 12.76 -13.96
C GLN A 189 5.55 12.71 -13.72
N ALA A 190 6.06 11.58 -13.24
CA ALA A 190 7.48 11.31 -13.02
C ALA A 190 8.20 10.88 -14.31
#